data_AF-A0A2V7ZN91-F1
#
_entry.id   AF-A0A2V7ZN91-F1
#
_cell.length_a   1.000
_cell.length_b   1.000
_cell.length_c   1.000
_cell.angle_alpha   90.00
_cell.angle_beta   90.00
_cell.angle_gamma   90.00
#
_symmetry.space_group_name_H-M   'P 1'
#
loop_
_entity.id
_entity.type
_entity.pdbx_description
1 polymer ?
#
loop_
_entity_poly.entity_id
_entity_poly.type
_entity_poly.pdbx_seq_one_letter_code
_entity_poly.pdbx_strand_id
1 'polypeptide(L)'
;MRILEGRWKLVILFHLFGGHVRRFSELRRSIPAVSEKMLIQQLRHMERDGVVRRFVHHQVPPKVEYSLTDWGQALCPALDALLTWVELRPSTEPVPIRPTHGTPLRTIDRASSAHQTD
;
A
#
# COMPACT_ATOMS: atom_id res chain seq x y z
N MET A 1 11.56 -8.45 4.79
CA MET A 1 11.70 -7.03 4.40
C MET A 1 10.73 -6.22 5.27
N ARG A 2 10.98 -6.12 6.59
CA ARG A 2 9.94 -5.73 7.58
C ARG A 2 9.75 -4.22 7.80
N ILE A 3 10.60 -3.40 7.19
CA ILE A 3 10.61 -1.94 7.40
C ILE A 3 9.34 -1.28 6.86
N LEU A 4 8.80 -1.78 5.75
CA LEU A 4 7.58 -1.24 5.10
C LEU A 4 6.33 -2.10 5.35
N GLU A 5 6.49 -3.23 6.04
CA GLU A 5 5.37 -4.09 6.40
C GLU A 5 4.46 -3.40 7.44
N GLY A 6 3.17 -3.34 7.13
CA GLY A 6 2.15 -2.81 8.02
C GLY A 6 1.19 -1.84 7.33
N ARG A 7 -0.11 -1.99 7.64
CA ARG A 7 -1.21 -1.22 7.03
C ARG A 7 -1.00 0.30 7.02
N TRP A 8 -0.33 0.83 8.05
CA TRP A 8 -0.23 2.27 8.27
C TRP A 8 1.09 2.89 7.83
N LYS A 9 2.16 2.10 7.69
CA LYS A 9 3.50 2.65 7.42
C LYS A 9 3.55 3.38 6.09
N LEU A 10 2.99 2.78 5.04
CA LEU A 10 2.89 3.41 3.72
C LEU A 10 2.05 4.69 3.74
N VAL A 11 0.92 4.68 4.44
CA VAL A 11 0.05 5.87 4.56
C VAL A 11 0.80 7.01 5.27
N ILE A 12 1.51 6.71 6.37
CA ILE A 12 2.33 7.70 7.07
C ILE A 12 3.45 8.22 6.18
N LEU A 13 4.14 7.33 5.45
CA LEU A 13 5.18 7.71 4.49
C LEU A 13 4.66 8.67 3.43
N PHE A 14 3.51 8.40 2.81
CA PHE A 14 2.91 9.29 1.83
C PHE A 14 2.59 10.69 2.39
N HIS A 15 2.24 10.80 3.68
CA HIS A 15 2.01 12.11 4.30
C HIS A 15 3.30 12.87 4.66
N LEU A 16 4.42 12.17 4.82
CA LEU A 16 5.75 12.74 5.09
C LEU A 16 6.63 12.86 3.81
N PHE A 17 6.11 12.34 2.70
CA PHE A 17 6.74 12.34 1.38
C PHE A 17 7.06 13.76 0.91
N GLY A 18 8.03 13.92 0.01
CA GLY A 18 8.35 15.24 -0.57
C GLY A 18 8.97 16.24 0.42
N GLY A 19 9.61 15.74 1.49
CA GLY A 19 10.24 16.60 2.50
C GLY A 19 9.28 17.26 3.48
N HIS A 20 8.02 16.83 3.53
CA HIS A 20 7.03 17.42 4.43
C HIS A 20 7.34 17.12 5.90
N VAL A 21 7.31 18.18 6.71
CA VAL A 21 7.37 18.11 8.16
C VAL A 21 5.95 18.22 8.70
N ARG A 22 5.53 17.24 9.51
CA ARG A 22 4.16 17.18 10.05
C ARG A 22 4.13 17.03 11.56
N ARG A 23 3.16 17.67 12.19
CA ARG A 23 2.88 17.46 13.62
C ARG A 23 2.10 16.17 13.82
N PHE A 24 2.16 15.61 15.04
CA PHE A 24 1.36 14.43 15.40
C PHE A 24 -0.15 14.62 15.14
N SER A 25 -0.68 15.79 15.53
CA SER A 25 -2.09 16.13 15.36
C SER A 25 -2.49 16.23 13.88
N GLU A 26 -1.60 16.69 13.01
CA GLU A 26 -1.83 16.77 11.57
C GLU A 26 -1.88 15.35 10.98
N LEU A 27 -0.89 14.51 11.27
CA LEU A 27 -0.89 13.11 10.84
C LEU A 27 -2.13 12.36 11.30
N ARG A 28 -2.56 12.55 12.55
CA ARG A 28 -3.78 11.94 13.08
C ARG A 28 -5.03 12.41 12.34
N ARG A 29 -5.11 13.70 12.00
CA ARG A 29 -6.24 14.26 11.23
C ARG A 29 -6.26 13.74 9.79
N SER A 30 -5.09 13.59 9.18
CA SER A 30 -4.96 13.05 7.82
C SER A 30 -5.28 11.56 7.73
N ILE A 31 -5.12 10.81 8.82
CA ILE A 31 -5.37 9.37 8.88
C ILE A 31 -6.46 9.07 9.92
N PRO A 32 -7.74 9.42 9.68
CA PRO A 32 -8.79 9.30 10.69
C PRO A 32 -9.07 7.84 11.13
N ALA A 33 -8.70 6.86 10.29
CA ALA A 33 -8.91 5.44 10.56
C ALA A 33 -7.86 4.80 11.51
N VAL A 34 -6.76 5.50 11.83
CA VAL A 34 -5.75 4.99 12.77
C VAL A 34 -6.02 5.52 14.18
N SER A 35 -5.96 4.63 15.18
CA SER A 35 -6.03 5.08 16.58
C SER A 35 -4.74 5.80 16.98
N GLU A 36 -4.85 6.72 17.93
CA GLU A 36 -3.70 7.48 18.45
C GLU A 36 -2.57 6.56 18.96
N LYS A 37 -2.92 5.55 19.75
CA LYS A 37 -1.97 4.55 20.25
C LYS A 37 -1.25 3.84 19.11
N MET A 38 -1.98 3.45 18.05
CA MET A 38 -1.40 2.77 16.91
C MET A 38 -0.49 3.71 16.11
N LEU A 39 -0.90 4.95 15.87
CA LEU A 39 -0.06 5.94 15.17
C LEU A 39 1.26 6.19 15.90
N ILE A 40 1.21 6.34 17.23
CA ILE A 40 2.41 6.47 18.07
C ILE A 40 3.31 5.25 17.93
N GLN A 41 2.73 4.04 17.98
CA GLN A 41 3.49 2.81 17.84
C GLN A 41 4.18 2.73 16.47
N GLN A 42 3.48 3.06 15.39
CA GLN A 42 4.06 3.03 14.04
C GLN A 42 5.16 4.08 13.86
N LEU A 43 4.95 5.31 14.33
CA LEU A 43 5.97 6.36 14.27
C LEU A 43 7.23 5.98 15.06
N ARG A 44 7.08 5.42 16.27
CA ARG A 44 8.21 4.91 17.07
C ARG A 44 8.92 3.75 16.37
N HIS A 45 8.19 2.87 15.69
CA HIS A 45 8.79 1.78 14.93
C HIS A 45 9.61 2.33 13.75
N MET A 46 9.04 3.25 12.98
CA MET A 46 9.71 3.88 11.84
C MET A 46 10.90 4.74 12.28
N GLU A 47 10.85 5.35 13.46
CA GLU A 47 11.97 6.05 14.09
C GLU A 47 13.10 5.09 14.47
N ARG A 48 12.78 3.96 15.12
CA ARG A 48 13.76 2.91 15.43
C ARG A 48 14.37 2.29 14.17
N ASP A 49 13.58 2.13 13.11
CA ASP A 49 14.02 1.61 11.82
C ASP A 49 14.82 2.66 11.02
N GLY A 50 14.97 3.90 11.52
CA GLY A 50 15.75 4.97 10.90
C GLY A 50 15.08 5.64 9.70
N VAL A 51 13.80 5.37 9.44
CA VAL A 51 13.03 5.94 8.32
C VAL A 51 12.53 7.35 8.64
N VAL A 52 12.09 7.56 9.89
CA VAL A 52 11.46 8.81 10.35
C VAL A 52 12.31 9.44 11.43
N ARG A 53 12.48 10.76 11.38
CA ARG A 53 13.06 11.56 12.45
C ARG A 53 11.94 12.23 13.25
N ARG A 54 12.07 12.23 14.57
CA ARG A 54 11.24 13.02 15.48
C ARG A 54 12.02 14.23 15.97
N PHE A 55 11.45 15.42 15.85
CA PHE A 55 12.02 16.64 16.37
C PHE A 55 11.13 17.22 17.48
N VAL A 56 11.72 17.51 18.63
CA VAL A 56 11.03 18.09 19.79
C VAL A 56 11.48 19.54 19.95
N HIS A 57 10.56 20.46 19.73
CA HIS A 57 10.78 21.89 19.95
C HIS A 57 10.48 22.23 21.42
N HIS A 58 11.49 22.68 22.14
CA HIS A 58 11.39 23.16 23.52
C HIS A 58 10.83 24.58 23.58
N GLN A 59 9.61 24.75 23.09
CA GLN A 59 8.84 26.00 23.17
C GLN A 59 7.56 25.77 23.98
N VAL A 60 6.86 26.84 24.37
CA VAL A 60 5.54 26.74 25.00
C VAL A 60 4.45 27.12 23.98
N PRO A 61 3.45 26.27 23.73
CA PRO A 61 3.36 24.86 24.14
C PRO A 61 4.37 23.97 23.38
N PRO A 62 4.80 22.84 23.98
CA PRO A 62 5.79 21.95 23.37
C PRO A 62 5.26 21.39 22.05
N LYS A 63 6.11 21.41 21.03
CA LYS A 63 5.73 21.02 19.67
C LYS A 63 6.61 19.86 19.21
N VAL A 64 5.96 18.81 18.70
CA VAL A 64 6.63 17.62 18.17
C VAL A 64 6.33 17.51 16.69
N GLU A 65 7.39 17.37 15.90
CA GLU A 65 7.34 17.22 14.45
C GLU A 65 7.97 15.90 14.02
N TYR A 66 7.50 15.39 12.89
CA TYR A 66 7.99 14.19 12.24
C TYR A 66 8.31 14.52 10.78
N SER A 67 9.41 13.97 10.30
CA SER A 67 9.85 14.05 8.91
C SER A 67 10.58 12.77 8.53
N LEU A 68 10.76 12.49 7.23
CA LEU A 68 11.65 11.40 6.83
C LEU A 68 13.11 11.78 7.08
N THR A 69 13.93 10.79 7.40
CA THR A 69 15.40 10.94 7.40
C THR A 69 15.91 10.97 5.96
N ASP A 70 17.19 11.30 5.75
CA ASP A 70 17.82 11.26 4.42
C ASP A 70 17.72 9.85 3.81
N TRP A 71 17.87 8.81 4.63
CA TRP A 71 17.66 7.42 4.22
C TRP A 71 16.18 7.12 3.91
N GLY A 72 15.25 7.66 4.69
CA GLY A 72 13.81 7.56 4.41
C GLY A 72 13.41 8.28 3.11
N GLN A 73 14.04 9.40 2.77
CA GLN A 73 13.86 10.12 1.50
C GLN A 73 14.37 9.31 0.31
N ALA A 74 15.36 8.43 0.49
CA ALA A 74 15.81 7.53 -0.57
C ALA A 74 14.72 6.53 -1.02
N LEU A 75 13.65 6.36 -0.24
CA LEU A 75 12.48 5.58 -0.62
C LEU A 75 11.54 6.34 -1.58
N CYS A 76 11.72 7.66 -1.71
CA CYS A 76 10.78 8.49 -2.45
C CYS A 76 10.54 8.03 -3.90
N PRO A 77 11.57 7.67 -4.70
CA PRO A 77 11.35 7.17 -6.06
C PRO A 77 10.47 5.91 -6.13
N ALA A 78 10.54 5.05 -5.11
CA ALA A 78 9.70 3.86 -5.05
C ALA A 78 8.23 4.19 -4.72
N LEU A 79 8.01 5.19 -3.86
CA LEU A 79 6.68 5.69 -3.55
C LEU A 79 6.06 6.40 -4.77
N ASP A 80 6.85 7.18 -5.52
CA ASP A 80 6.41 7.78 -6.78
C ASP A 80 6.00 6.71 -7.80
N ALA A 81 6.83 5.67 -7.98
CA ALA A 81 6.51 4.57 -8.89
C ALA A 81 5.20 3.86 -8.51
N LEU A 82 4.91 3.73 -7.21
CA LEU A 82 3.64 3.19 -6.73
C LEU A 82 2.46 4.12 -7.07
N LEU A 83 2.62 5.44 -6.94
CA LEU A 83 1.59 6.41 -7.32
C LEU A 83 1.33 6.37 -8.83
N THR A 84 2.38 6.39 -9.65
CA THR A 84 2.28 6.25 -11.10
C THR A 84 1.58 4.96 -11.50
N TRP A 85 1.87 3.84 -10.83
CA TRP A 85 1.18 2.58 -11.07
C TRP A 85 -0.32 2.67 -10.77
N VAL A 86 -0.73 3.36 -9.71
CA VAL A 86 -2.15 3.59 -9.39
C VAL A 86 -2.82 4.47 -10.45
N GLU A 87 -2.13 5.48 -10.97
CA GLU A 87 -2.64 6.37 -12.03
C GLU A 87 -2.82 5.65 -13.38
N LEU A 88 -1.97 4.66 -13.67
CA LEU A 88 -2.11 3.79 -14.83
C LEU A 88 -3.31 2.84 -14.74
N ARG A 89 -4.03 2.81 -13.61
CA ARG A 89 -5.24 2.00 -13.47
C ARG A 89 -6.25 2.45 -14.53
N PRO A 90 -6.60 1.59 -15.50
CA PRO A 90 -7.61 1.95 -16.49
C PRO A 90 -8.92 2.25 -15.78
N SER A 91 -9.58 3.36 -16.17
CA SER A 91 -10.94 3.72 -15.78
C SER A 91 -11.81 2.48 -15.97
N THR A 92 -12.15 1.82 -14.87
CA THR A 92 -12.61 0.44 -14.88
C THR A 92 -13.95 0.34 -15.61
N GLU A 93 -13.95 -0.18 -16.84
CA GLU A 93 -14.96 -1.18 -17.19
C GLU A 93 -14.78 -2.34 -16.21
N PRO A 94 -15.87 -2.85 -15.59
CA PRO A 94 -15.77 -3.92 -14.62
C PRO A 94 -15.06 -5.12 -15.26
N VAL A 95 -13.93 -5.54 -14.67
CA VAL A 95 -13.24 -6.79 -15.05
C VAL A 95 -14.30 -7.90 -14.97
N PRO A 96 -14.69 -8.52 -16.08
CA PRO A 96 -15.66 -9.59 -16.03
C PRO A 96 -14.99 -10.74 -15.26
N ILE A 97 -15.43 -10.92 -14.02
CA ILE A 97 -15.21 -12.16 -13.26
C ILE A 97 -15.85 -13.27 -14.07
N ARG A 98 -15.05 -13.90 -14.94
CA ARG A 98 -15.48 -15.06 -15.71
C ARG A 98 -15.81 -16.13 -14.67
N PRO A 99 -17.07 -16.57 -14.53
CA PRO A 99 -17.36 -17.70 -13.67
C PRO A 99 -16.56 -18.89 -14.22
N THR A 100 -15.67 -19.44 -13.41
CA THR A 100 -14.99 -20.70 -13.70
C THR A 100 -16.05 -21.81 -13.65
N HIS A 101 -16.85 -21.92 -14.70
CA HIS A 101 -17.64 -23.12 -14.92
C HIS A 101 -16.65 -24.24 -15.16
N GLY A 102 -16.55 -25.16 -14.20
CA GLY A 102 -15.82 -26.40 -14.35
C GLY A 102 -16.24 -27.05 -15.66
N THR A 103 -15.31 -27.17 -16.59
CA THR A 103 -15.51 -27.93 -17.81
C THR A 103 -15.83 -29.36 -17.37
N PRO A 104 -17.01 -29.92 -17.67
CA PRO A 104 -17.16 -31.36 -17.56
C PRO A 104 -16.18 -31.96 -18.54
N LEU A 105 -15.27 -32.82 -18.08
CA LEU A 105 -14.49 -33.67 -18.98
C LEU A 105 -15.50 -34.38 -19.89
N ARG A 106 -15.54 -33.99 -21.17
CA ARG A 106 -16.20 -34.80 -22.19
C ARG A 106 -15.45 -36.13 -22.23
N THR A 107 -16.10 -37.18 -21.74
CA THR A 107 -15.73 -38.56 -22.05
C THR A 107 -15.54 -38.65 -23.56
N ILE A 108 -14.34 -39.05 -23.95
CA ILE A 108 -13.96 -39.23 -25.34
C ILE A 108 -14.65 -40.52 -25.79
N ASP A 109 -15.82 -40.43 -26.42
CA ASP A 109 -16.38 -41.56 -27.16
C ASP A 109 -15.44 -41.85 -28.34
N ARG A 110 -14.80 -43.02 -28.28
CA ARG A 110 -13.92 -43.56 -29.31
C ARG A 110 -14.76 -44.46 -30.24
N ALA A 111 -14.51 -44.29 -31.55
CA ALA A 111 -14.92 -45.13 -32.69
C ALA A 111 -16.39 -44.90 -33.16
N SER A 112 -16.72 -44.35 -34.35
CA SER A 112 -16.13 -44.45 -35.71
C SER A 112 -16.01 -45.92 -36.14
N SER A 113 -16.82 -46.46 -37.06
CA SER A 113 -17.04 -46.07 -38.47
C SER A 113 -18.29 -46.79 -38.99
N ALA A 114 -19.19 -46.09 -39.69
CA ALA A 114 -19.28 -45.96 -41.16
C ALA A 114 -19.95 -47.18 -41.84
N HIS A 115 -21.15 -46.98 -42.42
CA HIS A 115 -21.43 -47.02 -43.88
C HIS A 115 -21.35 -48.45 -44.45
N GLN A 116 -22.31 -49.01 -45.19
CA GLN A 116 -23.12 -48.42 -46.27
C GLN A 116 -24.23 -49.43 -46.65
N THR A 117 -25.32 -48.87 -47.15
CA THR A 117 -26.40 -49.43 -47.99
C THR A 117 -25.98 -50.49 -49.02
N ASP A 118 -26.67 -51.63 -49.04
CA ASP A 118 -27.62 -52.08 -50.10
C ASP A 118 -28.50 -53.23 -49.56
#